data_AF-X0YEX1-F1
#
_entry.id   AF-X0YEX1-F1
#
_cell.length_a   1.000
_cell.length_b   1.000
_cell.length_c   1.000
_cell.angle_alpha   90.00
_cell.angle_beta   90.00
_cell.angle_gamma   90.00
#
_symmetry.space_group_name_H-M   'P 1'
#
loop_
_entity.id
_entity.type
_entity.pdbx_description
1 polymer ?
#
loop_
_entity_poly.entity_id
_entity_poly.type
_entity_poly.pdbx_seq_one_letter_code
_entity_poly.pdbx_strand_id
1 'polypeptide(L)'
;RTSAGAGTGDRVVRGVYLERDDEIRITATVRDPATGLLVASAETTLPRRALPAGVSLKPANFESALRDQKILGEGELISGDLQLEIWTDRGRRGVIYTETEELALHYRVNQPAWVRIIYVLQSGEQIPISSAWYVDASKVNQVITYPDRFEIVPPFGAEMIHATAFTTKPDALVTERRVIAGEPYDVVAGGTRQIVRTRGLRRKKQEQMAEALVTVTTMPR
;
A
#
# COMPACT_ATOMS: atom_id res chain seq x y z
N ARG A 1 -49.22 -6.12 1.79
CA ARG A 1 -49.34 -4.71 1.31
C ARG A 1 -49.15 -3.85 2.55
N THR A 2 -48.11 -3.06 2.77
CA THR A 2 -47.20 -2.25 1.93
C THR A 2 -45.91 -2.04 2.75
N SER A 3 -44.74 -2.56 2.39
CA SER A 3 -43.67 -1.97 1.55
C SER A 3 -43.14 -0.59 1.98
N ALA A 4 -41.88 -0.56 2.44
CA ALA A 4 -40.82 0.44 2.19
C ALA A 4 -39.62 0.03 3.07
N GLY A 5 -38.35 0.03 2.66
CA GLY A 5 -37.66 0.49 1.46
C GLY A 5 -36.16 0.35 1.74
N ALA A 6 -35.37 0.16 0.69
CA ALA A 6 -33.97 -0.23 0.69
C ALA A 6 -33.01 0.75 1.40
N GLY A 7 -31.89 0.21 1.90
CA GLY A 7 -30.76 0.96 2.40
C GLY A 7 -29.62 0.06 2.86
N THR A 8 -28.96 -0.64 1.94
CA THR A 8 -27.59 -1.15 2.16
C THR A 8 -26.66 0.05 2.18
N GLY A 9 -26.61 0.74 3.33
CA GLY A 9 -25.64 1.80 3.56
C GLY A 9 -24.32 1.17 3.95
N ASP A 10 -23.33 1.23 3.07
CA ASP A 10 -21.96 0.84 3.40
C ASP A 10 -21.51 1.63 4.65
N ARG A 11 -21.17 0.94 5.73
CA ARG A 11 -20.61 1.55 6.94
C ARG A 11 -19.17 1.09 7.07
N VAL A 12 -18.24 2.04 7.15
CA VAL A 12 -16.82 1.72 7.31
C VAL A 12 -16.53 1.55 8.79
N VAL A 13 -16.20 0.32 9.19
CA VAL A 13 -15.69 0.01 10.54
C VAL A 13 -14.16 0.03 10.48
N ARG A 14 -13.54 0.76 11.41
CA ARG A 14 -12.08 0.84 11.52
C ARG A 14 -11.64 0.51 12.94
N GLY A 15 -10.84 -0.55 13.08
CA GLY A 15 -10.18 -0.93 14.31
C GLY A 15 -8.76 -0.37 14.41
N VAL A 16 -8.35 0.03 15.60
CA VAL A 16 -6.96 0.30 15.98
C VAL A 16 -6.72 -0.45 17.28
N TYR A 17 -5.57 -1.10 17.41
CA TYR A 17 -5.15 -1.66 18.68
C TYR A 17 -3.90 -0.94 19.20
N LEU A 18 -3.76 -0.89 20.52
CA LEU A 18 -2.59 -0.40 21.22
C LEU A 18 -2.16 -1.45 22.24
N GLU A 19 -0.92 -1.90 22.14
CA GLU A 19 -0.30 -2.77 23.15
C GLU A 19 0.27 -1.91 24.29
N ARG A 20 -0.05 -2.27 25.55
CA ARG A 20 0.56 -1.74 26.76
C ARG A 20 0.85 -2.89 27.72
N ASP A 21 2.12 -3.18 27.95
CA ASP A 21 2.59 -4.24 28.87
C ASP A 21 1.83 -5.57 28.71
N ASP A 22 0.84 -5.84 29.56
CA ASP A 22 0.04 -7.08 29.60
C ASP A 22 -1.39 -6.92 29.03
N GLU A 23 -1.70 -5.78 28.40
CA GLU A 23 -3.02 -5.45 27.89
C GLU A 23 -2.98 -4.96 26.43
N ILE A 24 -4.03 -5.31 25.70
CA ILE A 24 -4.27 -4.88 24.32
C ILE A 24 -5.56 -4.09 24.33
N ARG A 25 -5.45 -2.79 24.13
CA ARG A 25 -6.62 -1.93 23.94
C ARG A 25 -7.03 -1.98 22.49
N ILE A 26 -8.30 -2.23 22.21
CA ILE A 26 -8.88 -2.23 20.88
C ILE A 26 -9.94 -1.15 20.82
N THR A 27 -9.79 -0.22 19.90
CA THR A 27 -10.76 0.82 19.60
C THR A 27 -11.32 0.59 18.20
N ALA A 28 -12.63 0.44 18.08
CA ALA A 28 -13.34 0.34 16.81
C ALA A 28 -14.20 1.59 16.61
N THR A 29 -14.10 2.21 15.44
CA THR A 29 -14.90 3.38 15.06
C THR A 29 -15.71 3.10 13.81
N VAL A 30 -16.94 3.58 13.77
CA VAL A 30 -17.81 3.54 12.59
C VAL A 30 -17.95 4.96 12.08
N ARG A 31 -17.68 5.16 10.79
CA ARG A 31 -17.87 6.47 10.14
C ARG A 31 -18.87 6.38 9.01
N ASP A 32 -19.63 7.46 8.83
CA ASP A 32 -20.46 7.65 7.65
C ASP A 32 -19.51 7.87 6.45
N PRO A 33 -19.62 7.07 5.37
CA PRO A 33 -18.66 7.14 4.28
C PRO A 33 -18.80 8.42 3.44
N ALA A 34 -20.00 9.01 3.37
CA ALA A 34 -20.25 10.19 2.54
C ALA A 34 -19.74 11.48 3.21
N THR A 35 -19.85 11.56 4.54
CA THR A 35 -19.52 12.77 5.31
C THR A 35 -18.26 12.63 6.15
N GLY A 36 -17.76 11.40 6.35
CA GLY A 36 -16.63 11.11 7.24
C GLY A 36 -16.95 11.25 8.73
N LEU A 37 -18.18 11.60 9.10
CA LEU A 37 -18.60 11.82 10.48
C LEU A 37 -18.53 10.52 11.28
N LEU A 38 -18.07 10.63 12.53
CA LEU A 38 -18.09 9.51 13.48
C LEU A 38 -19.53 9.21 13.86
N VAL A 39 -19.98 7.99 13.54
CA VAL A 39 -21.32 7.49 13.85
C VAL A 39 -21.31 6.75 15.18
N ALA A 40 -20.27 5.95 15.44
CA ALA A 40 -20.14 5.20 16.68
C ALA A 40 -18.67 4.90 17.00
N SER A 41 -18.39 4.62 18.27
CA SER A 41 -17.10 4.09 18.73
C SER A 41 -17.32 3.07 19.82
N ALA A 42 -16.52 2.00 19.81
CA ALA A 42 -16.44 1.02 20.88
C ALA A 42 -14.98 0.86 21.28
N GLU A 43 -14.72 0.71 22.57
CA GLU A 43 -13.40 0.40 23.09
C GLU A 43 -13.50 -0.78 24.03
N THR A 44 -12.53 -1.69 23.94
CA THR A 44 -12.36 -2.78 24.88
C THR A 44 -10.88 -2.99 25.18
N THR A 45 -10.59 -3.63 26.30
CA THR A 45 -9.23 -4.03 26.66
C THR A 45 -9.22 -5.53 26.87
N LEU A 46 -8.28 -6.20 26.22
CA LEU A 46 -8.07 -7.65 26.32
C LEU A 46 -6.72 -7.89 26.99
N PRO A 47 -6.65 -8.76 28.01
CA PRO A 47 -5.36 -9.12 28.58
C PRO A 47 -4.59 -9.96 27.54
N ARG A 48 -3.27 -9.80 27.45
CA ARG A 48 -2.42 -10.46 26.43
C ARG A 48 -2.52 -11.98 26.51
N ARG A 49 -2.67 -12.52 27.72
CA ARG A 49 -2.95 -13.95 27.99
C ARG A 49 -4.25 -14.49 27.37
N ALA A 50 -5.18 -13.63 26.97
CA ALA A 50 -6.42 -14.04 26.28
C ALA A 50 -6.19 -14.26 24.77
N LEU A 51 -5.03 -13.88 24.23
CA LEU A 51 -4.68 -14.25 22.88
C LEU A 51 -4.43 -15.77 22.80
N PRO A 52 -4.93 -16.44 21.75
CA PRO A 52 -4.55 -17.83 21.50
C PRO A 52 -3.03 -17.97 21.40
N ALA A 53 -2.51 -19.10 21.89
CA ALA A 53 -1.09 -19.38 21.79
C ALA A 53 -0.65 -19.36 20.31
N GLY A 54 0.42 -18.62 20.00
CA GLY A 54 0.95 -18.49 18.65
C GLY A 54 0.38 -17.32 17.82
N VAL A 55 -0.60 -16.56 18.33
CA VAL A 55 -1.09 -15.35 17.64
C VAL A 55 -0.12 -14.18 17.86
N SER A 56 0.57 -13.78 16.79
CA SER A 56 1.34 -12.54 16.77
C SER A 56 0.45 -11.39 16.31
N LEU A 57 0.38 -10.32 17.12
CA LEU A 57 -0.33 -9.09 16.75
C LEU A 57 0.45 -8.26 15.71
N LYS A 58 1.76 -8.44 15.66
CA LYS A 58 2.65 -7.74 14.75
C LYS A 58 3.09 -8.66 13.61
N PRO A 59 3.25 -8.13 12.40
CA PRO A 59 3.94 -8.86 11.34
C PRO A 59 5.39 -9.14 11.75
N ALA A 60 5.95 -10.23 11.23
CA ALA A 60 7.27 -10.73 11.63
C ALA A 60 8.41 -9.70 11.45
N ASN A 61 8.27 -8.81 10.47
CA ASN A 61 9.26 -7.81 10.07
C ASN A 61 8.86 -6.37 10.48
N PHE A 62 7.99 -6.18 11.48
CA PHE A 62 7.44 -4.86 11.85
C PHE A 62 8.51 -3.77 12.05
N GLU A 63 9.59 -4.06 12.76
CA GLU A 63 10.66 -3.10 13.05
C GLU A 63 11.46 -2.71 11.79
N SER A 64 11.73 -3.65 10.88
CA SER A 64 12.39 -3.33 9.60
C SER A 64 11.46 -2.58 8.67
N ALA A 65 10.19 -2.97 8.57
CA ALA A 65 9.21 -2.26 7.77
C ALA A 65 9.03 -0.80 8.23
N LEU A 66 9.10 -0.52 9.54
CA LEU A 66 9.06 0.85 10.05
C LEU A 66 10.30 1.67 9.64
N ARG A 67 11.48 1.04 9.55
CA ARG A 67 12.69 1.68 9.04
C ARG A 67 12.62 1.91 7.54
N ASP A 68 12.15 0.93 6.78
CA ASP A 68 12.04 1.04 5.32
C ASP A 68 10.97 2.07 4.93
N GLN A 69 9.87 2.14 5.67
CA GLN A 69 8.87 3.20 5.53
C GLN A 69 9.48 4.59 5.78
N LYS A 70 10.36 4.72 6.79
CA LYS A 70 11.09 5.97 7.02
C LYS A 70 12.05 6.26 5.89
N ILE A 71 12.86 5.32 5.41
CA ILE A 71 13.80 5.55 4.31
C ILE A 71 13.07 5.90 2.99
N LEU A 72 11.94 5.25 2.72
CA LEU A 72 11.13 5.52 1.53
C LEU A 72 10.33 6.81 1.65
N GLY A 73 9.82 7.13 2.85
CA GLY A 73 8.97 8.28 3.15
C GLY A 73 9.71 9.58 3.52
N GLU A 74 10.90 9.51 4.10
CA GLU A 74 11.77 10.67 4.38
C GLU A 74 12.26 11.35 3.08
N GLY A 75 12.05 10.70 1.93
CA GLY A 75 12.36 11.21 0.61
C GLY A 75 11.15 11.27 -0.33
N GLU A 76 9.92 11.52 0.16
CA GLU A 76 8.76 11.83 -0.69
C GLU A 76 9.09 13.09 -1.51
N LEU A 77 9.71 12.86 -2.68
CA LEU A 77 10.21 13.90 -3.57
C LEU A 77 9.01 14.43 -4.35
N ILE A 78 8.29 15.38 -3.75
CA ILE A 78 7.34 16.23 -4.49
C ILE A 78 8.18 17.31 -5.18
N SER A 79 8.82 16.96 -6.29
CA SER A 79 9.52 17.96 -7.10
C SER A 79 8.57 18.51 -8.15
N GLY A 80 7.96 19.66 -7.87
CA GLY A 80 7.10 20.39 -8.81
C GLY A 80 5.60 20.17 -8.59
N ASP A 81 4.81 20.40 -9.65
CA ASP A 81 3.34 20.38 -9.61
C ASP A 81 2.75 18.97 -9.73
N LEU A 82 3.53 17.96 -10.12
CA LEU A 82 3.06 16.57 -10.25
C LEU A 82 2.64 15.99 -8.89
N GLN A 83 1.46 15.39 -8.84
CA GLN A 83 0.94 14.68 -7.68
C GLN A 83 0.47 13.29 -8.08
N LEU A 84 0.71 12.32 -7.20
CA LEU A 84 0.31 10.93 -7.32
C LEU A 84 -0.31 10.48 -6.00
N GLU A 85 -1.41 9.75 -6.09
CA GLU A 85 -2.01 9.01 -4.99
C GLU A 85 -2.16 7.55 -5.39
N ILE A 86 -1.97 6.64 -4.44
CA ILE A 86 -2.22 5.20 -4.61
C ILE A 86 -2.87 4.63 -3.34
N TRP A 87 -3.81 3.69 -3.51
CA TRP A 87 -4.51 2.98 -2.44
C TRP A 87 -5.00 1.61 -2.93
N THR A 88 -5.42 0.74 -2.01
CA THR A 88 -6.00 -0.56 -2.34
C THR A 88 -7.52 -0.54 -2.24
N ASP A 89 -8.19 -1.64 -2.60
CA ASP A 89 -9.63 -1.83 -2.37
C ASP A 89 -10.04 -1.72 -0.88
N ARG A 90 -9.09 -1.83 0.05
CA ARG A 90 -9.29 -1.63 1.50
C ARG A 90 -8.85 -0.26 2.00
N GLY A 91 -8.50 0.65 1.08
CA GLY A 91 -8.05 2.01 1.39
C GLY A 91 -6.53 2.14 1.49
N ARG A 92 -6.06 3.14 2.26
CA ARG A 92 -4.62 3.53 2.34
C ARG A 92 -3.96 3.29 3.69
N ARG A 93 -4.73 3.06 4.76
CA ARG A 93 -4.21 3.02 6.15
C ARG A 93 -4.72 1.80 6.90
N GLY A 94 -3.80 1.08 7.54
CA GLY A 94 -4.14 -0.13 8.30
C GLY A 94 -4.69 -1.23 7.40
N VAL A 95 -4.15 -1.33 6.18
CA VAL A 95 -4.56 -2.32 5.20
C VAL A 95 -4.01 -3.67 5.61
N ILE A 96 -4.91 -4.63 5.83
CA ILE A 96 -4.58 -6.01 6.19
C ILE A 96 -5.24 -6.90 5.16
N TYR A 97 -4.50 -7.90 4.65
CA TYR A 97 -5.03 -9.02 3.90
C TYR A 97 -4.55 -10.34 4.51
N THR A 98 -5.36 -11.39 4.34
CA THR A 98 -5.00 -12.76 4.66
C THR A 98 -4.72 -13.57 3.39
N GLU A 99 -4.01 -14.68 3.53
CA GLU A 99 -3.74 -15.64 2.45
C GLU A 99 -4.99 -15.95 1.61
N THR A 100 -4.81 -16.07 0.28
CA THR A 100 -5.84 -16.28 -0.76
C THR A 100 -6.80 -15.11 -1.01
N GLU A 101 -6.71 -14.02 -0.25
CA GLU A 101 -7.50 -12.83 -0.57
C GLU A 101 -6.95 -12.13 -1.82
N GLU A 102 -7.82 -11.44 -2.54
CA GLU A 102 -7.44 -10.61 -3.69
C GLU A 102 -7.20 -9.16 -3.27
N LEU A 103 -6.14 -8.57 -3.82
CA LEU A 103 -5.79 -7.16 -3.71
C LEU A 103 -6.00 -6.47 -5.06
N ALA A 104 -6.74 -5.36 -5.05
CA ALA A 104 -6.88 -4.45 -6.19
C ALA A 104 -6.20 -3.12 -5.91
N LEU A 105 -5.63 -2.50 -6.95
CA LEU A 105 -4.95 -1.22 -6.85
C LEU A 105 -5.67 -0.11 -7.58
N HIS A 106 -5.67 1.05 -6.94
CA HIS A 106 -6.22 2.28 -7.48
C HIS A 106 -5.21 3.40 -7.33
N TYR A 107 -5.10 4.24 -8.34
CA TYR A 107 -4.21 5.40 -8.30
C TYR A 107 -4.81 6.58 -9.07
N ARG A 108 -4.27 7.77 -8.78
CA ARG A 108 -4.68 9.03 -9.40
C ARG A 108 -3.47 9.93 -9.57
N VAL A 109 -3.36 10.57 -10.75
CA VAL A 109 -2.36 11.60 -11.03
C VAL A 109 -3.03 12.90 -11.47
N ASN A 110 -2.43 14.04 -11.16
CA ASN A 110 -3.01 15.36 -11.44
C ASN A 110 -2.61 15.98 -12.80
N GLN A 111 -1.75 15.32 -13.56
CA GLN A 111 -1.36 15.69 -14.93
C GLN A 111 -0.87 14.44 -15.70
N PRO A 112 -0.75 14.50 -17.04
CA PRO A 112 -0.28 13.36 -17.82
C PRO A 112 1.09 12.87 -17.35
N ALA A 113 1.21 11.57 -17.09
CA ALA A 113 2.41 11.02 -16.47
C ALA A 113 2.59 9.53 -16.77
N TRP A 114 3.82 9.06 -16.65
CA TRP A 114 4.16 7.65 -16.59
C TRP A 114 4.18 7.18 -15.14
N VAL A 115 3.36 6.21 -14.80
CA VAL A 115 3.27 5.63 -13.46
C VAL A 115 4.00 4.29 -13.43
N ARG A 116 4.91 4.15 -12.47
CA ARG A 116 5.57 2.89 -12.12
C ARG A 116 5.04 2.43 -10.77
N ILE A 117 4.78 1.14 -10.63
CA ILE A 117 4.32 0.54 -9.37
C ILE A 117 5.24 -0.63 -9.03
N ILE A 118 5.75 -0.64 -7.81
CA ILE A 118 6.66 -1.64 -7.27
C ILE A 118 6.08 -2.17 -5.97
N TYR A 119 5.98 -3.50 -5.88
CA TYR A 119 5.71 -4.20 -4.63
C TYR A 119 7.03 -4.46 -3.90
N VAL A 120 7.10 -4.15 -2.62
CA VAL A 120 8.24 -4.42 -1.77
C VAL A 120 7.83 -5.50 -0.78
N LEU A 121 8.42 -6.68 -0.94
CA LEU A 121 8.17 -7.82 -0.05
C LEU A 121 8.64 -7.52 1.37
N GLN A 122 8.18 -8.32 2.32
CA GLN A 122 8.59 -8.20 3.72
C GLN A 122 10.12 -8.27 3.93
N SER A 123 10.81 -8.99 3.04
CA SER A 123 12.26 -9.18 3.02
C SER A 123 13.03 -8.09 2.27
N GLY A 124 12.32 -7.13 1.66
CA GLY A 124 12.89 -5.94 1.01
C GLY A 124 13.09 -6.06 -0.50
N GLU A 125 12.87 -7.25 -1.08
CA GLU A 125 12.90 -7.44 -2.54
C GLU A 125 11.81 -6.62 -3.21
N GLN A 126 12.16 -6.04 -4.36
CA GLN A 126 11.30 -5.15 -5.13
C GLN A 126 10.82 -5.89 -6.37
N ILE A 127 9.51 -6.07 -6.48
CA ILE A 127 8.84 -6.75 -7.58
C ILE A 127 8.11 -5.69 -8.42
N PRO A 128 8.47 -5.49 -9.70
CA PRO A 128 7.74 -4.57 -10.55
C PRO A 128 6.33 -5.08 -10.82
N ILE A 129 5.32 -4.35 -10.36
CA ILE A 129 3.93 -4.56 -10.79
C ILE A 129 3.74 -3.94 -12.17
N SER A 130 4.23 -2.70 -12.33
CA SER A 130 4.20 -1.99 -13.60
C SER A 130 5.49 -1.18 -13.78
N SER A 131 6.16 -1.40 -14.91
CA SER A 131 7.44 -0.74 -15.19
C SER A 131 7.29 0.72 -15.67
N ALA A 132 6.20 1.03 -16.41
CA ALA A 132 5.83 2.37 -16.87
C ALA A 132 4.46 2.36 -17.60
N TRP A 133 3.38 2.68 -16.89
CA TRP A 133 2.03 2.85 -17.45
C TRP A 133 1.73 4.32 -17.75
N TYR A 134 1.31 4.65 -18.97
CA TYR A 134 1.01 6.04 -19.32
C TYR A 134 -0.42 6.42 -18.96
N VAL A 135 -0.57 7.53 -18.24
CA VAL A 135 -1.84 8.20 -17.99
C VAL A 135 -1.91 9.44 -18.87
N ASP A 136 -2.82 9.43 -19.81
CA ASP A 136 -3.06 10.57 -20.70
C ASP A 136 -4.01 11.61 -20.06
N ALA A 137 -4.13 12.77 -20.71
CA ALA A 137 -4.92 13.90 -20.22
C ALA A 137 -6.40 13.56 -19.97
N SER A 138 -6.98 12.58 -20.67
CA SER A 138 -8.38 12.19 -20.49
C SER A 138 -8.63 11.44 -19.18
N LYS A 139 -7.59 10.98 -18.48
CA LYS A 139 -7.66 10.21 -17.23
C LYS A 139 -7.05 10.93 -16.03
N VAL A 140 -6.57 12.15 -16.23
CA VAL A 140 -6.04 13.00 -15.17
C VAL A 140 -7.13 13.34 -14.14
N ASN A 141 -6.75 13.37 -12.87
CA ASN A 141 -7.63 13.59 -11.71
C ASN A 141 -8.78 12.58 -11.56
N GLN A 142 -8.76 11.50 -12.34
CA GLN A 142 -9.71 10.40 -12.21
C GLN A 142 -9.06 9.23 -11.47
N VAL A 143 -9.90 8.45 -10.79
CA VAL A 143 -9.48 7.19 -10.19
C VAL A 143 -9.25 6.18 -11.30
N ILE A 144 -8.05 5.64 -11.37
CA ILE A 144 -7.67 4.58 -12.29
C ILE A 144 -7.49 3.30 -11.49
N THR A 145 -8.24 2.26 -11.84
CA THR A 145 -8.02 0.91 -11.32
C THR A 145 -6.95 0.23 -12.15
N TYR A 146 -5.93 -0.31 -11.50
CA TYR A 146 -4.96 -1.17 -12.16
C TYR A 146 -5.67 -2.41 -12.70
N PRO A 147 -5.41 -2.84 -13.95
CA PRO A 147 -6.22 -3.87 -14.60
C PRO A 147 -6.13 -5.23 -13.91
N ASP A 148 -4.97 -5.57 -13.36
CA ASP A 148 -4.74 -6.87 -12.74
C ASP A 148 -5.13 -6.87 -11.26
N ARG A 149 -5.54 -8.04 -10.79
CA ARG A 149 -5.75 -8.37 -9.37
C ARG A 149 -4.65 -9.31 -8.91
N PHE A 150 -4.28 -9.21 -7.63
CA PHE A 150 -3.19 -9.98 -7.06
C PHE A 150 -3.69 -10.84 -5.91
N GLU A 151 -3.36 -12.13 -5.94
CA GLU A 151 -3.64 -13.04 -4.83
C GLU A 151 -2.53 -12.92 -3.77
N ILE A 152 -2.92 -12.90 -2.49
CA ILE A 152 -1.97 -12.87 -1.38
C ILE A 152 -1.39 -14.26 -1.13
N VAL A 153 -0.09 -14.39 -1.41
CA VAL A 153 0.72 -15.59 -1.25
C VAL A 153 1.97 -15.28 -0.40
N PRO A 154 2.65 -16.29 0.17
CA PRO A 154 3.90 -16.10 0.92
C PRO A 154 5.00 -15.39 0.09
N PRO A 155 5.93 -14.65 0.72
CA PRO A 155 6.12 -14.48 2.16
C PRO A 155 5.16 -13.44 2.78
N PHE A 156 4.68 -13.71 4.00
CA PHE A 156 3.77 -12.80 4.71
C PHE A 156 4.51 -11.81 5.60
N GLY A 157 4.00 -10.59 5.71
CA GLY A 157 4.54 -9.58 6.63
C GLY A 157 4.01 -8.17 6.38
N ALA A 158 4.74 -7.18 6.87
CA ALA A 158 4.56 -5.79 6.50
C ALA A 158 5.29 -5.54 5.18
N GLU A 159 4.50 -5.26 4.15
CA GLU A 159 4.91 -5.10 2.77
C GLU A 159 4.49 -3.72 2.29
N MET A 160 5.01 -3.28 1.15
CA MET A 160 4.73 -1.93 0.65
C MET A 160 4.43 -1.92 -0.83
N ILE A 161 3.53 -1.03 -1.22
CA ILE A 161 3.30 -0.68 -2.61
C ILE A 161 3.82 0.74 -2.78
N HIS A 162 4.90 0.85 -3.55
CA HIS A 162 5.52 2.12 -3.90
C HIS A 162 5.19 2.45 -5.36
N ALA A 163 4.54 3.59 -5.56
CA ALA A 163 4.29 4.11 -6.88
C ALA A 163 5.05 5.42 -7.12
N THR A 164 5.54 5.60 -8.34
CA THR A 164 6.25 6.79 -8.77
C THR A 164 5.69 7.26 -10.10
N ALA A 165 5.34 8.54 -10.19
CA ALA A 165 4.92 9.20 -11.41
C ALA A 165 6.08 10.04 -11.99
N PHE A 166 6.22 10.03 -13.31
CA PHE A 166 7.24 10.76 -14.05
C PHE A 166 6.59 11.52 -15.21
N THR A 167 7.00 12.77 -15.45
CA THR A 167 6.57 13.49 -16.67
C THR A 167 7.22 12.97 -17.94
N THR A 168 8.36 12.27 -17.82
CA THR A 168 9.07 11.59 -18.92
C THR A 168 9.10 10.09 -18.65
N LYS A 169 9.00 9.26 -19.71
CA LYS A 169 9.04 7.80 -19.56
C LYS A 169 10.33 7.35 -18.85
N PRO A 170 10.25 6.64 -17.72
CA PRO A 170 11.43 6.18 -17.01
C PRO A 170 12.07 4.98 -17.71
N ASP A 171 13.38 4.78 -17.53
CA ASP A 171 14.12 3.63 -18.06
C ASP A 171 13.56 2.32 -17.50
N ALA A 172 13.52 1.26 -18.31
CA ALA A 172 13.05 -0.04 -17.87
C ALA A 172 13.86 -0.56 -16.66
N LEU A 173 13.16 -1.23 -15.74
CA LEU A 173 13.81 -1.92 -14.63
C LEU A 173 14.51 -3.16 -15.16
N VAL A 174 15.70 -3.45 -14.63
CA VAL A 174 16.38 -4.71 -14.91
C VAL A 174 15.91 -5.68 -13.84
N THR A 175 15.40 -6.83 -14.23
CA THR A 175 14.92 -7.86 -13.31
C THR A 175 15.69 -9.16 -13.42
N GLU A 176 15.73 -9.90 -12.33
CA GLU A 176 16.26 -11.26 -12.24
C GLU A 176 15.19 -12.16 -11.62
N ARG A 177 15.01 -13.34 -12.21
CA ARG A 177 14.03 -14.31 -11.70
C ARG A 177 14.58 -14.98 -10.44
N ARG A 178 13.82 -14.95 -9.35
CA ARG A 178 14.17 -15.58 -8.07
C ARG A 178 12.98 -16.33 -7.50
N VAL A 179 13.25 -17.35 -6.71
CA VAL A 179 12.23 -18.06 -5.93
C VAL A 179 12.33 -17.61 -4.48
N ILE A 180 11.25 -17.06 -3.93
CA ILE A 180 11.18 -16.54 -2.56
C ILE A 180 10.00 -17.22 -1.88
N ALA A 181 10.23 -17.87 -0.75
CA ALA A 181 9.21 -18.62 -0.02
C ALA A 181 8.43 -19.67 -0.87
N GLY A 182 9.06 -20.19 -1.93
CA GLY A 182 8.45 -21.16 -2.85
C GLY A 182 7.80 -20.54 -4.09
N GLU A 183 7.64 -19.22 -4.12
CA GLU A 183 6.99 -18.50 -5.22
C GLU A 183 8.00 -17.84 -6.17
N PRO A 184 7.78 -17.90 -7.50
CA PRO A 184 8.66 -17.28 -8.48
C PRO A 184 8.34 -15.77 -8.66
N TYR A 185 9.35 -14.93 -8.49
CA TYR A 185 9.25 -13.49 -8.68
C TYR A 185 10.29 -12.95 -9.67
N ASP A 186 9.93 -11.89 -10.37
CA ASP A 186 10.88 -11.05 -11.11
C ASP A 186 11.33 -9.90 -10.20
N VAL A 187 12.54 -10.02 -9.64
CA VAL A 187 13.08 -9.09 -8.64
C VAL A 187 13.94 -8.03 -9.32
N VAL A 188 13.83 -6.75 -8.93
CA VAL A 188 14.70 -5.67 -9.44
C VAL A 188 16.17 -5.95 -9.09
N ALA A 189 17.00 -6.08 -10.11
CA ALA A 189 18.43 -6.36 -9.99
C ALA A 189 19.16 -5.19 -9.30
N GLY A 190 19.95 -5.49 -8.27
CA GLY A 190 20.65 -4.45 -7.49
C GLY A 190 19.77 -3.71 -6.46
N GLY A 191 18.52 -4.13 -6.29
CA GLY A 191 17.61 -3.71 -5.21
C GLY A 191 17.35 -2.21 -5.15
N THR A 192 17.22 -1.68 -3.93
CA THR A 192 16.81 -0.28 -3.66
C THR A 192 17.71 0.74 -4.35
N ARG A 193 18.95 0.40 -4.71
CA ARG A 193 19.86 1.30 -5.42
C ARG A 193 19.40 1.63 -6.85
N GLN A 194 18.68 0.75 -7.54
CA GLN A 194 18.17 1.07 -8.89
C GLN A 194 16.95 2.01 -8.81
N ILE A 195 16.12 1.87 -7.78
CA ILE A 195 15.04 2.81 -7.48
C ILE A 195 15.63 4.14 -7.00
N VAL A 196 16.57 4.13 -6.06
CA VAL A 196 17.17 5.34 -5.48
C VAL A 196 18.11 6.07 -6.45
N ARG A 197 18.63 5.42 -7.49
CA ARG A 197 19.37 6.11 -8.56
C ARG A 197 18.55 7.18 -9.28
N THR A 198 17.22 7.09 -9.26
CA THR A 198 16.37 8.21 -9.72
C THR A 198 16.33 9.36 -8.72
N ARG A 199 16.65 9.11 -7.43
CA ARG A 199 16.65 10.06 -6.31
C ARG A 199 18.02 10.72 -6.04
N GLY A 200 18.94 10.81 -7.02
CA GLY A 200 20.23 11.47 -6.82
C GLY A 200 20.81 12.09 -8.10
N LEU A 201 21.04 13.41 -8.07
CA LEU A 201 21.70 14.27 -9.07
C LEU A 201 21.34 13.97 -10.55
N ARG A 202 20.34 14.70 -11.06
CA ARG A 202 19.96 14.68 -12.48
C ARG A 202 20.20 16.04 -13.15
N ARG A 203 20.66 16.02 -14.40
CA ARG A 203 20.86 17.23 -15.22
C ARG A 203 19.59 18.07 -15.29
N LYS A 204 19.76 19.38 -15.42
CA LYS A 204 18.80 20.50 -15.43
C LYS A 204 17.69 20.41 -16.52
N LYS A 205 17.00 19.28 -16.67
CA LYS A 205 15.70 19.18 -17.34
C LYS A 205 14.60 19.28 -16.29
N GLN A 206 13.52 19.99 -16.61
CA GLN A 206 12.30 20.10 -15.80
C GLN A 206 11.53 18.77 -15.78
N GLU A 207 12.17 17.69 -15.33
CA GLU A 207 11.49 16.44 -15.08
C GLU A 207 10.91 16.49 -13.67
N GLN A 208 9.58 16.41 -13.59
CA GLN A 208 8.87 16.35 -12.32
C GLN A 208 8.62 14.89 -11.97
N MET A 209 8.74 14.60 -10.69
CA MET A 209 8.47 13.29 -10.11
C MET A 209 7.56 13.46 -8.90
N ALA A 210 6.69 12.48 -8.69
CA ALA A 210 5.87 12.37 -7.49
C ALA A 210 5.86 10.91 -7.04
N GLU A 211 5.88 10.69 -5.73
CA GLU A 211 5.91 9.36 -5.14
C GLU A 211 4.77 9.19 -4.16
N ALA A 212 4.24 7.97 -4.07
CA ALA A 212 3.20 7.61 -3.13
C ALA A 212 3.43 6.19 -2.62
N LEU A 213 3.18 6.01 -1.31
CA LEU A 213 3.35 4.73 -0.62
C LEU A 213 2.04 4.28 0.04
N VAL A 214 1.79 2.98 -0.01
CA VAL A 214 0.80 2.27 0.81
C VAL A 214 1.50 1.12 1.52
N THR A 215 1.35 1.03 2.84
CA THR A 215 1.80 -0.13 3.62
C THR A 215 0.64 -1.12 3.72
N VAL A 216 0.95 -2.39 3.43
CA VAL A 216 0.02 -3.51 3.47
C VAL A 216 0.57 -4.54 4.45
N THR A 217 -0.29 -5.12 5.29
CA THR A 217 0.08 -6.25 6.14
C THR A 217 -0.57 -7.51 5.59
N THR A 218 0.24 -8.50 5.21
CA THR A 218 -0.20 -9.81 4.75
C THR A 218 0.01 -10.83 5.87
N MET A 219 -0.93 -11.76 6.04
CA MET A 219 -0.91 -12.75 7.11
C MET A 219 -1.34 -14.14 6.60
N PRO A 220 -0.78 -15.23 7.15
CA PRO A 220 -1.36 -16.56 6.96
C PRO A 220 -2.78 -16.61 7.55
N ARG A 221 -3.59 -17.56 7.11
CA ARG A 221 -4.88 -17.86 7.76
C ARG A 221 -4.72 -18.51 9.12
#